data_AF-A0A670ZRS1-F1
#
_entry.id   AF-A0A670ZRS1-F1
#
_cell.length_a   1.000
_cell.length_b   1.000
_cell.length_c   1.000
_cell.angle_alpha   90.00
_cell.angle_beta   90.00
_cell.angle_gamma   90.00
#
_symmetry.space_group_name_H-M   'P 1'
#
loop_
_entity.id
_entity.type
_entity.pdbx_description
1 polymer ?
#
loop_
_entity_poly.entity_id
_entity_poly.type
_entity_poly.pdbx_seq_one_letter_code
_entity_poly.pdbx_strand_id
1 'polypeptide(L)'
;AKPRLLAVSFLMLHVLLGLNHTGLFRISGSAAKIGALRLKYDQGEEVDLVKEGDINTVASLLKLFLNQLPTAVFPEDLCTDIWTVFEESKLISLPEAHSHLACFLIRFLTKVAANSDVNQMTLENLAIVFSPTLFR
;
A
#
# COMPACT_ATOMS: atom_id res chain seq x y z
N ALA A 1 8.50 9.90 -10.88
CA ALA A 1 8.36 8.42 -10.89
C ALA A 1 9.21 7.74 -9.81
N LYS A 2 10.55 7.86 -9.80
CA LYS A 2 11.43 7.28 -8.75
C LYS A 2 11.15 7.68 -7.29
N PRO A 3 10.80 8.94 -6.95
CA PRO A 3 10.57 9.35 -5.55
C PRO A 3 9.39 8.63 -4.89
N ARG A 4 8.33 8.36 -5.67
CA ARG A 4 7.08 7.78 -5.14
C ARG A 4 7.19 6.28 -4.85
N LEU A 5 7.95 5.53 -5.65
CA LEU A 5 8.22 4.11 -5.37
C LEU A 5 9.03 3.92 -4.08
N LEU A 6 10.05 4.75 -3.86
CA LEU A 6 10.79 4.77 -2.59
C LEU A 6 9.88 5.13 -1.42
N ALA A 7 9.04 6.17 -1.58
CA ALA A 7 8.07 6.54 -0.56
C ALA A 7 7.12 5.38 -0.21
N VAL A 8 6.61 4.64 -1.20
CA VAL A 8 5.75 3.47 -0.96
C VAL A 8 6.45 2.41 -0.09
N SER A 9 7.71 2.07 -0.37
CA SER A 9 8.47 1.12 0.44
C SER A 9 8.68 1.60 1.89
N PHE A 10 9.03 2.88 2.07
CA PHE A 10 9.19 3.47 3.40
C PHE A 10 7.87 3.51 4.19
N LEU A 11 6.77 3.89 3.55
CA LEU A 11 5.44 3.91 4.17
C LEU A 11 5.02 2.50 4.59
N MET A 12 5.23 1.48 3.75
CA MET A 12 4.95 0.08 4.12
C MET A 12 5.76 -0.36 5.33
N LEU A 13 7.06 -0.06 5.37
CA LEU A 13 7.91 -0.40 6.51
C LEU A 13 7.41 0.25 7.80
N HIS A 14 7.04 1.53 7.75
CA HIS A 14 6.50 2.23 8.90
C HIS A 14 5.15 1.65 9.35
N VAL A 15 4.28 1.25 8.40
CA VAL A 15 3.01 0.61 8.75
C VAL A 15 3.21 -0.72 9.48
N LEU A 16 4.29 -1.47 9.18
CA LEU A 16 4.61 -2.69 9.91
C LEU A 16 4.93 -2.45 11.40
N LEU A 17 5.29 -1.22 11.80
CA LEU A 17 5.46 -0.87 13.21
C LEU A 17 4.12 -0.71 13.94
N GLY A 18 3.03 -0.46 13.19
CA GLY A 18 1.68 -0.28 13.71
C GLY A 18 0.77 -1.48 13.54
N LEU A 19 1.32 -2.70 13.43
CA LEU A 19 0.54 -3.91 13.19
C LEU A 19 -0.55 -4.19 14.24
N ASN A 20 -0.42 -3.66 15.44
CA ASN A 20 -1.40 -3.82 16.53
C ASN A 20 -2.52 -2.76 16.50
N HIS A 21 -2.48 -1.79 15.57
CA HIS A 21 -3.48 -0.74 15.50
C HIS A 21 -4.80 -1.29 14.94
N THR A 22 -5.84 -1.30 15.76
CA THR A 22 -7.18 -1.78 15.39
C THR A 22 -7.74 -1.02 14.19
N GLY A 23 -8.27 -1.74 13.21
CA GLY A 23 -8.83 -1.18 11.99
C GLY A 23 -7.80 -0.55 11.05
N LEU A 24 -6.55 -1.00 11.08
CA LEU A 24 -5.49 -0.54 10.17
C LEU A 24 -5.98 -0.55 8.71
N PHE A 25 -5.72 0.52 7.95
CA PHE A 25 -6.26 0.78 6.61
C PHE A 25 -7.78 1.01 6.50
N ARG A 26 -8.61 0.48 7.40
CA ARG A 26 -10.05 0.78 7.44
C ARG A 26 -10.32 2.19 7.97
N ILE A 27 -9.58 2.60 9.00
CA ILE A 27 -9.70 3.93 9.60
C ILE A 27 -8.85 4.93 8.80
N SER A 28 -9.48 6.02 8.36
CA SER A 28 -8.79 7.11 7.66
C SER A 28 -8.01 8.00 8.63
N GLY A 29 -6.81 8.40 8.23
CA GLY A 29 -6.05 9.42 8.94
C GLY A 29 -6.58 10.83 8.70
N SER A 30 -5.98 11.82 9.38
CA SER A 30 -6.34 13.23 9.20
C SER A 30 -6.05 13.70 7.77
N ALA A 31 -7.08 14.19 7.06
CA ALA A 31 -6.94 14.71 5.70
C ALA A 31 -5.91 15.85 5.59
N ALA A 32 -5.85 16.72 6.60
CA ALA A 32 -4.86 17.80 6.66
C ALA A 32 -3.43 17.25 6.75
N LYS A 33 -3.18 16.26 7.61
CA LYS A 33 -1.87 15.62 7.73
C LYS A 33 -1.50 14.86 6.47
N ILE A 34 -2.44 14.12 5.86
CA ILE A 34 -2.23 13.41 4.60
C ILE A 34 -1.82 14.39 3.50
N GLY A 35 -2.51 15.53 3.39
CA GLY A 35 -2.19 16.58 2.42
C GLY A 35 -0.80 17.19 2.66
N ALA A 36 -0.46 17.50 3.91
CA ALA A 36 0.85 18.05 4.27
C ALA A 36 2.00 17.08 3.96
N LEU A 37 1.89 15.82 4.39
CA LEU A 37 2.92 14.81 4.13
C LEU A 37 3.05 14.50 2.64
N ARG A 38 1.93 14.45 1.91
CA ARG A 38 1.95 14.30 0.44
C ARG A 38 2.76 15.42 -0.21
N LEU A 39 2.51 16.67 0.17
CA LEU A 39 3.20 17.82 -0.41
C LEU A 39 4.71 17.72 -0.20
N LYS A 40 5.15 17.37 1.01
CA LYS A 40 6.56 17.14 1.33
C LYS A 40 7.20 16.07 0.44
N TYR A 41 6.54 14.92 0.30
CA TYR A 41 7.02 13.86 -0.59
C TYR A 41 7.09 14.30 -2.05
N ASP A 42 6.09 15.05 -2.53
CA ASP A 42 6.06 15.56 -3.91
C ASP A 42 7.17 16.60 -4.16
N GLN A 43 7.58 17.34 -3.12
CA GLN A 43 8.70 18.31 -3.15
C GLN A 43 10.08 17.65 -2.93
N GLY A 44 10.11 16.36 -2.58
CA GLY A 44 11.35 15.64 -2.26
C GLY A 44 11.95 16.03 -0.91
N GLU A 45 11.14 16.61 -0.02
CA GLU A 45 11.55 16.91 1.35
C GLU A 45 11.70 15.64 2.19
N GLU A 46 12.54 15.70 3.20
CA GLU A 46 12.63 14.64 4.20
C GLU A 46 11.37 14.63 5.07
N VAL A 47 10.83 13.43 5.31
CA VAL A 47 9.61 13.22 6.07
C VAL A 47 9.92 12.31 7.27
N ASP A 48 9.75 12.83 8.47
CA ASP A 48 9.85 12.04 9.71
C ASP A 48 8.48 11.47 10.06
N LEU A 49 8.18 10.28 9.52
CA LEU A 49 6.88 9.63 9.74
C LEU A 49 6.58 9.34 11.21
N VAL A 50 7.60 9.22 12.08
CA VAL A 50 7.40 8.97 13.52
C VAL A 50 6.88 10.21 14.23
N LYS A 51 7.38 11.40 13.85
CA LYS A 51 6.98 12.67 14.47
C LYS A 51 5.77 13.31 13.80
N GLU A 52 5.68 13.16 12.48
CA GLU A 52 4.73 13.91 11.66
C GLU A 52 3.48 13.11 11.29
N GLY A 53 3.56 11.77 11.35
CA GLY A 53 2.48 10.86 10.98
C GLY A 53 1.99 10.02 12.16
N ASP A 54 0.68 9.90 12.32
CA ASP A 54 0.12 8.75 13.03
C ASP A 54 -0.12 7.61 12.04
N ILE A 55 -0.23 6.39 12.56
CA ILE A 55 -0.34 5.17 11.74
C ILE A 55 -1.50 5.21 10.73
N ASN A 56 -2.64 5.83 11.07
CA ASN A 56 -3.77 5.95 10.16
C ASN A 56 -3.47 6.92 9.02
N THR A 57 -2.78 8.03 9.31
CA THR A 57 -2.28 8.96 8.30
C THR A 57 -1.28 8.28 7.37
N VAL A 58 -0.29 7.54 7.90
CA VAL A 58 0.70 6.82 7.08
C VAL A 58 0.04 5.75 6.21
N ALA A 59 -0.88 4.96 6.78
CA ALA A 59 -1.64 3.95 6.06
C ALA A 59 -2.52 4.56 4.95
N SER A 60 -3.15 5.70 5.22
CA SER A 60 -3.96 6.42 4.23
C SER A 60 -3.10 7.01 3.11
N LEU A 61 -1.92 7.53 3.45
CA LEU A 61 -0.97 8.07 2.48
C LEU A 61 -0.42 6.96 1.57
N LEU A 62 -0.16 5.76 2.11
CA LEU A 62 0.21 4.58 1.32
C LEU A 62 -0.87 4.24 0.28
N LYS A 63 -2.15 4.14 0.71
CA LYS A 63 -3.27 3.92 -0.22
C LYS A 63 -3.34 5.00 -1.31
N LEU A 64 -3.16 6.26 -0.91
CA LEU A 64 -3.17 7.39 -1.85
C LEU A 64 -2.06 7.28 -2.91
N PHE A 65 -0.84 6.93 -2.51
CA PHE A 65 0.28 6.81 -3.45
C PHE A 65 0.12 5.64 -4.40
N LEU A 66 -0.37 4.49 -3.92
CA LEU A 66 -0.70 3.36 -4.77
C LEU A 66 -1.79 3.72 -5.80
N ASN A 67 -2.83 4.45 -5.36
CA ASN A 67 -3.92 4.87 -6.24
C ASN A 67 -3.46 5.89 -7.32
N GLN A 68 -2.42 6.68 -7.04
CA GLN A 68 -1.88 7.70 -7.94
C GLN A 68 -0.75 7.21 -8.86
N LEU A 69 -0.44 5.91 -8.85
CA LEU A 69 0.51 5.35 -9.82
C LEU A 69 -0.01 5.54 -11.25
N PRO A 70 0.85 5.67 -12.29
CA PRO A 70 0.41 5.80 -13.68
C PRO A 70 -0.33 4.57 -14.21
N THR A 71 0.06 3.38 -13.74
CA THR A 71 -0.61 2.10 -14.00
C THR A 71 -1.09 1.51 -12.67
N ALA A 72 -2.21 0.77 -12.69
CA ALA A 72 -2.68 0.03 -11.52
C ALA A 72 -1.61 -0.97 -11.06
N VAL A 73 -1.64 -1.35 -9.77
CA VAL A 73 -0.72 -2.36 -9.24
C VAL A 73 -0.99 -3.72 -9.91
N PHE A 74 -2.26 -4.04 -10.15
CA PHE A 74 -2.71 -5.18 -10.93
C PHE A 74 -3.52 -4.68 -12.14
N PRO A 75 -2.88 -4.50 -13.31
CA PRO A 75 -3.55 -4.06 -14.53
C PRO A 75 -4.61 -5.06 -14.99
N GLU A 76 -5.65 -4.57 -15.68
CA GLU A 76 -6.76 -5.40 -16.20
C GLU A 76 -6.26 -6.52 -17.14
N ASP A 77 -5.22 -6.25 -17.93
CA ASP A 77 -4.57 -7.22 -18.81
C ASP A 77 -4.01 -8.44 -18.05
N LEU A 78 -3.61 -8.24 -16.79
CA LEU A 78 -3.14 -9.30 -15.89
C LEU A 78 -4.32 -10.09 -15.28
N CYS A 79 -5.46 -9.42 -15.08
CA CYS A 79 -6.66 -9.96 -14.43
C CYS A 79 -7.58 -10.79 -15.34
N THR A 80 -7.23 -10.98 -16.61
CA THR A 80 -8.00 -11.84 -17.55
C THR A 80 -8.19 -13.27 -17.03
N ASP A 81 -7.29 -13.75 -16.16
CA ASP A 81 -7.52 -14.88 -15.25
C ASP A 81 -6.92 -14.55 -13.88
N ILE A 82 -7.75 -14.18 -12.90
CA ILE A 82 -7.32 -13.84 -11.53
C ILE A 82 -6.43 -14.94 -10.93
N TRP A 83 -6.68 -16.20 -11.25
CA TRP A 83 -5.87 -17.33 -10.77
C TRP A 83 -4.42 -17.29 -11.27
N THR A 84 -4.22 -16.75 -12.46
CA THR A 84 -2.90 -16.63 -13.08
C THR A 84 -2.12 -15.41 -12.58
N VAL A 85 -2.78 -14.39 -12.01
CA VAL A 85 -2.11 -13.25 -11.36
C VAL A 85 -1.29 -13.70 -10.15
N PHE A 86 -1.74 -14.76 -9.47
CA PHE A 86 -1.07 -15.34 -8.31
C PHE A 86 -0.10 -16.48 -8.68
N GLU A 87 -0.02 -16.85 -9.96
CA GLU A 87 1.09 -17.66 -10.45
C GLU A 87 2.33 -16.77 -10.59
N GLU A 88 3.39 -17.09 -9.85
CA GLU A 88 4.67 -16.36 -9.87
C GLU A 88 5.19 -16.15 -11.31
N SER A 89 4.88 -17.09 -12.21
CA SER A 89 5.25 -17.05 -13.63
C SER A 89 4.69 -15.85 -14.41
N LYS A 90 3.45 -15.42 -14.18
CA LYS A 90 2.88 -14.23 -14.85
C LYS A 90 3.31 -12.93 -14.18
N LEU A 91 3.53 -12.93 -12.86
CA LEU A 91 4.14 -11.78 -12.18
C LEU A 91 5.53 -11.46 -12.76
N ILE A 92 6.30 -12.47 -13.16
CA ILE A 92 7.62 -12.30 -13.83
C ILE A 92 7.49 -11.66 -15.23
N SER A 93 6.32 -11.72 -15.88
CA SER A 93 6.10 -11.15 -17.23
C SER A 93 5.84 -9.63 -17.24
N LEU A 94 5.55 -9.03 -16.09
CA LEU A 94 5.43 -7.58 -15.94
C LEU A 94 6.81 -6.90 -15.96
N PRO A 95 6.89 -5.60 -16.27
CA PRO A 95 8.12 -4.84 -16.07
C PRO A 95 8.61 -5.01 -14.62
N GLU A 96 9.89 -5.30 -14.43
CA GLU A 96 10.50 -5.69 -13.14
C GLU A 96 10.04 -4.85 -11.94
N ALA A 97 9.96 -3.52 -12.11
CA ALA A 97 9.51 -2.60 -11.06
C ALA A 97 8.04 -2.82 -10.63
N HIS A 98 7.16 -3.21 -11.56
CA HIS A 98 5.75 -3.52 -11.26
C HIS A 98 5.62 -4.86 -10.54
N SER A 99 6.32 -5.90 -11.03
CA SER A 99 6.35 -7.22 -10.38
C SER A 99 6.83 -7.14 -8.94
N HIS A 100 7.94 -6.41 -8.71
CA HIS A 100 8.48 -6.22 -7.37
C HIS A 100 7.52 -5.50 -6.44
N LEU A 101 6.86 -4.43 -6.91
CA LEU A 101 5.86 -3.73 -6.10
C LEU A 101 4.67 -4.63 -5.76
N ALA A 102 4.14 -5.38 -6.73
CA ALA A 102 3.02 -6.28 -6.54
C ALA A 102 3.34 -7.40 -5.54
N CYS A 103 4.45 -8.12 -5.73
CA CYS A 103 4.90 -9.16 -4.81
C CYS A 103 5.16 -8.61 -3.40
N PHE A 104 5.78 -7.42 -3.30
CA PHE A 104 6.05 -6.80 -2.02
C PHE A 104 4.76 -6.38 -1.30
N LEU A 105 3.80 -5.81 -2.03
CA LEU A 105 2.50 -5.44 -1.50
C LEU A 105 1.71 -6.66 -1.01
N ILE A 106 1.67 -7.76 -1.78
CA ILE A 106 1.00 -9.01 -1.37
C ILE A 106 1.61 -9.51 -0.06
N ARG A 107 2.94 -9.65 0.00
CA ARG A 107 3.64 -10.09 1.23
C ARG A 107 3.39 -9.16 2.40
N PHE A 108 3.33 -7.86 2.16
CA PHE A 108 3.01 -6.86 3.17
C PHE A 108 1.59 -7.03 3.71
N LEU A 109 0.57 -7.13 2.84
CA LEU A 109 -0.82 -7.31 3.25
C LEU A 109 -1.05 -8.65 3.95
N THR A 110 -0.37 -9.72 3.54
CA THR A 110 -0.39 -11.01 4.25
C THR A 110 0.14 -10.88 5.67
N LYS A 111 1.21 -10.09 5.91
CA LYS A 111 1.69 -9.82 7.27
C LYS A 111 0.69 -9.04 8.11
N VAL A 112 -0.02 -8.08 7.51
CA VAL A 112 -1.08 -7.33 8.22
C VAL A 112 -2.21 -8.27 8.61
N ALA A 113 -2.66 -9.11 7.68
CA ALA A 113 -3.72 -10.11 7.91
C ALA A 113 -3.33 -11.18 8.94
N ALA A 114 -2.05 -11.57 9.00
CA ALA A 114 -1.55 -12.52 9.98
C ALA A 114 -1.68 -12.01 11.44
N ASN A 115 -1.83 -10.69 11.64
CA ASN A 115 -2.08 -10.09 12.95
C ASN A 115 -3.55 -9.67 13.15
N SER A 116 -4.47 -10.27 12.38
CA SER A 116 -5.89 -9.91 12.38
C SER A 116 -6.61 -10.13 13.72
N ASP A 117 -6.13 -11.06 14.55
CA ASP A 117 -6.63 -11.24 15.91
C ASP A 117 -6.50 -9.97 16.77
N VAL A 118 -5.50 -9.12 16.47
CA VAL A 118 -5.25 -7.86 17.19
C VAL A 118 -5.78 -6.67 16.41
N ASN A 119 -5.39 -6.53 15.13
CA ASN A 119 -5.77 -5.35 14.35
C ASN A 119 -7.16 -5.43 13.70
N GLN A 120 -7.83 -6.58 13.76
CA GLN A 120 -9.19 -6.79 13.23
C GLN A 120 -9.29 -6.68 11.70
N MET A 121 -8.17 -6.84 10.98
CA MET A 121 -8.12 -6.73 9.53
C MET A 121 -7.73 -8.08 8.90
N THR A 122 -8.74 -8.94 8.67
CA THR A 122 -8.56 -10.19 7.91
C THR A 122 -8.19 -9.91 6.45
N LEU A 123 -7.80 -10.96 5.72
CA LEU A 123 -7.53 -10.85 4.29
C LEU A 123 -8.76 -10.36 3.52
N GLU A 124 -9.99 -10.80 3.87
CA GLU A 124 -11.20 -10.29 3.22
C GLU A 124 -11.42 -8.79 3.50
N ASN A 125 -11.23 -8.36 4.75
CA ASN A 125 -11.37 -6.95 5.12
C ASN A 125 -10.36 -6.07 4.36
N LEU A 126 -9.12 -6.53 4.24
CA LEU A 126 -8.09 -5.83 3.48
C LEU A 126 -8.41 -5.82 1.98
N ALA A 127 -8.88 -6.93 1.41
CA ALA A 127 -9.29 -6.99 0.02
C ALA A 127 -10.37 -5.96 -0.29
N ILE A 128 -11.43 -5.87 0.54
CA ILE A 128 -12.49 -4.86 0.37
C ILE A 128 -11.92 -3.44 0.36
N VAL A 129 -10.99 -3.13 1.28
CA VAL A 129 -10.38 -1.79 1.39
C VAL A 129 -9.46 -1.47 0.20
N PHE A 130 -8.70 -2.45 -0.27
CA PHE A 130 -7.65 -2.23 -1.27
C PHE A 130 -8.10 -2.46 -2.71
N SER A 131 -9.13 -3.25 -2.99
CA SER A 131 -9.57 -3.55 -4.36
C SER A 131 -9.74 -2.29 -5.23
N PRO A 132 -10.41 -1.21 -4.77
CA PRO A 132 -10.54 0.01 -5.59
C PRO A 132 -9.21 0.70 -5.90
N THR A 133 -8.19 0.49 -5.06
CA THR A 133 -6.85 1.08 -5.23
C THR A 133 -5.97 0.24 -6.14
N LEU A 134 -6.13 -1.08 -6.14
CA LEU A 134 -5.20 -2.01 -6.79
C LEU A 134 -5.58 -2.38 -8.22
N PHE A 135 -6.87 -2.31 -8.58
CA PHE A 135 -7.43 -2.75 -9.88
C PHE A 135 -8.08 -1.62 -10.69
N ARG A 136 -7.65 -0.39 -10.46
CA ARG A 136 -8.20 0.82 -11.09
C ARG A 136 -8.04 0.88 -12.62
#